data_AF-A0A8J3CTH9-F1
#
_entry.id   AF-A0A8J3CTH9-F1
#
_cell.length_a   1.000
_cell.length_b   1.000
_cell.length_c   1.000
_cell.angle_alpha   90.00
_cell.angle_beta   90.00
_cell.angle_gamma   90.00
#
_symmetry.space_group_name_H-M   'P 1'
#
loop_
_entity.id
_entity.type
_entity.pdbx_description
1 polymer ?
#
loop_
_entity_poly.entity_id
_entity_poly.type
_entity_poly.pdbx_seq_one_letter_code
_entity_poly.pdbx_strand_id
1 'polypeptide(L)'
;MLRKFLQNCDGNVALIVSIAAIPILIGIGAAIDFAQLTSHKSNLQDALDGAVLTAAAIDNKTEDERALMGNLFLTQNTKKLCVDEADFFFEGDMVTANASCTIDNALLGRSDLTKNTISVSAMAQRSSSSGGNAMCVIALDLFEKKTLLASGGTTLNANQCSVQVNSGNTKAVVLSGGSTLNSSENCIVGGVEQGLSNMSPQPTVDCEPIDDPFASATKPVVGACNHVDFNENSDTTLYPGVYCGGMRVSNNTFTFMPGLYIIKNGTFESTGGATLQGDGVTFFLTGTAEEAGIVWSGGGAYDFSASKNGPLAGFVVYLDPNALKDDKSVISGGGDVRYEGAFYFPKQTLLISGGGSVATPSPFTAYVANVIKYTGGSSLNIRIDPDATSVPIPQGFYKNTTQEARLIR
;
A
#
# COMPACT_ATOMS: atom_id res chain seq x y z
N MET A 1 3.07 -8.12 78.06
CA MET A 1 2.02 -7.12 77.77
C MET A 1 0.72 -7.74 77.27
N LEU A 2 0.76 -8.74 76.38
CA LEU A 2 -0.45 -9.44 75.88
C LEU A 2 -1.36 -10.05 76.97
N ARG A 3 -0.79 -10.65 78.03
CA ARG A 3 -1.56 -11.20 79.16
C ARG A 3 -2.31 -10.14 79.98
N LYS A 4 -1.77 -8.92 80.11
CA LYS A 4 -2.44 -7.81 80.80
C LYS A 4 -3.53 -7.17 79.94
N PHE A 5 -3.40 -7.22 78.61
CA PHE A 5 -4.43 -6.78 77.67
C PHE A 5 -5.64 -7.73 77.66
N LEU A 6 -5.40 -9.04 77.75
CA LEU A 6 -6.44 -10.08 77.82
C LEU A 6 -7.20 -10.15 79.16
N GLN A 7 -6.72 -9.47 80.21
CA GLN A 7 -7.31 -9.50 81.56
C GLN A 7 -7.98 -8.19 81.98
N ASN A 8 -8.00 -7.18 81.10
CA ASN A 8 -8.59 -5.88 81.44
C ASN A 8 -10.10 -5.86 81.12
N CYS A 9 -10.93 -5.78 82.16
CA CYS A 9 -12.39 -5.78 82.09
C CYS A 9 -13.01 -4.38 82.26
N ASP A 10 -12.21 -3.30 82.24
CA ASP A 10 -12.73 -1.94 82.34
C ASP A 10 -13.51 -1.57 81.05
N GLY A 11 -14.83 -1.55 81.18
CA GLY A 11 -15.83 -1.70 80.12
C GLY A 11 -16.04 -0.55 79.13
N ASN A 12 -14.99 0.11 78.64
CA ASN A 12 -15.12 1.09 77.54
C ASN A 12 -14.39 0.69 76.25
N VAL A 13 -13.37 -0.16 76.31
CA VAL A 13 -12.59 -0.55 75.11
C VAL A 13 -13.43 -1.39 74.15
N ALA A 14 -14.23 -2.33 74.66
CA ALA A 14 -15.10 -3.15 73.83
C ALA A 14 -16.15 -2.32 73.08
N LEU A 15 -16.78 -1.34 73.74
CA LEU A 15 -17.77 -0.44 73.13
C LEU A 15 -17.16 0.45 72.04
N ILE A 16 -15.98 1.04 72.30
CA ILE A 16 -15.26 1.86 71.32
C ILE A 16 -14.87 1.02 70.10
N VAL A 17 -14.36 -0.20 70.32
CA VAL A 17 -13.99 -1.12 69.23
C VAL A 17 -15.21 -1.57 68.45
N SER A 18 -16.34 -1.88 69.09
CA SER A 18 -17.57 -2.29 68.41
C SER A 18 -18.17 -1.16 67.55
N ILE A 19 -18.16 0.08 68.04
CA ILE A 19 -18.66 1.24 67.29
C ILE A 19 -17.70 1.59 66.14
N ALA A 20 -16.38 1.50 66.33
CA ALA A 20 -15.39 1.77 65.30
C ALA A 20 -15.26 0.64 64.26
N ALA A 21 -15.57 -0.61 64.62
CA ALA A 21 -15.49 -1.75 63.70
C ALA A 21 -16.46 -1.60 62.51
N ILE A 22 -17.64 -1.04 62.72
CA ILE A 22 -18.66 -0.87 61.67
C ILE A 22 -18.16 0.04 60.53
N PRO A 23 -17.73 1.31 60.77
CA PRO A 23 -17.23 2.18 59.69
C PRO A 23 -15.94 1.65 59.05
N ILE A 24 -15.09 0.94 59.81
CA ILE A 24 -13.88 0.32 59.26
C ILE A 24 -14.24 -0.80 58.28
N LEU A 25 -15.19 -1.67 58.64
CA LEU A 25 -15.67 -2.75 57.77
C LEU A 25 -16.36 -2.22 56.51
N ILE A 26 -17.15 -1.14 56.63
CA ILE A 26 -17.75 -0.46 55.48
C ILE A 26 -16.66 0.12 54.57
N GLY A 27 -15.62 0.75 55.15
CA GLY A 27 -14.49 1.28 54.39
C GLY A 27 -13.71 0.19 53.64
N ILE A 28 -13.48 -0.96 54.27
CA ILE A 28 -12.84 -2.12 53.64
C ILE A 28 -13.72 -2.67 52.51
N GLY A 29 -15.03 -2.80 52.72
CA GLY A 29 -15.99 -3.24 51.69
C GLY A 29 -15.98 -2.32 50.47
N ALA A 30 -16.05 -1.00 50.69
CA ALA A 30 -16.00 -0.01 49.62
C ALA A 30 -14.68 -0.04 48.84
N ALA A 31 -13.55 -0.25 49.53
CA ALA A 31 -12.25 -0.36 48.89
C ALA A 31 -12.14 -1.61 48.00
N ILE A 32 -12.69 -2.75 48.44
CA ILE A 32 -12.72 -3.98 47.65
C ILE A 32 -13.64 -3.83 46.44
N ASP A 33 -14.84 -3.28 46.63
CA ASP A 33 -15.80 -3.04 45.53
C ASP A 33 -15.18 -2.08 44.49
N PHE A 34 -14.51 -1.01 44.92
CA PHE A 34 -13.81 -0.08 44.02
C PHE A 34 -12.65 -0.75 43.26
N ALA A 35 -11.86 -1.59 43.95
CA ALA A 35 -10.77 -2.32 43.32
C ALA A 35 -11.28 -3.30 42.25
N GLN A 36 -12.38 -4.00 42.53
CA GLN A 36 -13.03 -4.90 41.57
C GLN A 36 -13.60 -4.12 40.38
N LEU A 37 -14.33 -3.02 40.62
CA LEU A 37 -14.88 -2.17 39.54
C LEU A 37 -13.78 -1.64 38.61
N THR A 38 -12.65 -1.21 39.17
CA THR A 38 -11.50 -0.73 38.39
C THR A 38 -10.88 -1.85 37.56
N SER A 39 -10.73 -3.04 38.14
CA SER A 39 -10.22 -4.22 37.42
C SER A 39 -11.16 -4.63 36.28
N HIS A 40 -12.47 -4.64 36.52
CA HIS A 40 -13.47 -4.94 35.48
C HIS A 40 -13.49 -3.91 34.36
N LYS A 41 -13.37 -2.61 34.69
CA LYS A 41 -13.26 -1.56 33.68
C LYS A 41 -12.03 -1.73 32.80
N SER A 42 -10.87 -2.06 33.38
CA SER A 42 -9.63 -2.31 32.62
C SER A 42 -9.80 -3.50 31.67
N ASN A 43 -10.33 -4.62 32.17
CA ASN A 43 -10.52 -5.82 31.36
C ASN A 43 -11.52 -5.59 30.21
N LEU A 44 -12.59 -4.81 30.46
CA LEU A 44 -13.56 -4.46 29.42
C LEU A 44 -12.94 -3.52 28.37
N GLN A 45 -12.12 -2.55 28.80
CA GLN A 45 -11.38 -1.69 27.86
C GLN A 45 -10.41 -2.49 27.01
N ASP A 46 -9.61 -3.39 27.60
CA ASP A 46 -8.64 -4.21 26.85
C ASP A 46 -9.33 -5.13 25.83
N ALA A 47 -10.49 -5.70 26.20
CA ALA A 47 -11.28 -6.53 25.29
C ALA A 47 -11.96 -5.70 24.18
N LEU A 48 -12.42 -4.49 24.49
CA LEU A 48 -13.01 -3.57 23.51
C LEU A 48 -11.95 -3.07 22.53
N ASP A 49 -10.75 -2.72 23.00
CA ASP A 49 -9.61 -2.32 22.18
C ASP A 49 -9.30 -3.40 21.12
N GLY A 50 -9.25 -4.68 21.52
CA GLY A 50 -9.07 -5.81 20.59
C GLY A 50 -10.25 -6.03 19.64
N ALA A 51 -11.48 -5.77 20.09
CA ALA A 51 -12.69 -5.90 19.28
C ALA A 51 -12.77 -4.84 18.17
N VAL A 52 -12.42 -3.58 18.47
CA VAL A 52 -12.37 -2.49 17.49
C VAL A 52 -11.26 -2.72 16.47
N LEU A 53 -10.10 -3.19 16.90
CA LEU A 53 -9.03 -3.59 15.99
C LEU A 53 -9.47 -4.69 15.02
N THR A 54 -10.16 -5.73 15.53
CA THR A 54 -10.67 -6.83 14.70
C THR A 54 -11.70 -6.33 13.68
N ALA A 55 -12.64 -5.48 14.11
CA ALA A 55 -13.64 -4.89 13.23
C ALA A 55 -13.02 -3.93 12.19
N ALA A 56 -11.96 -3.21 12.54
CA ALA A 56 -11.24 -2.30 11.67
C ALA A 56 -10.37 -3.02 10.61
N ALA A 57 -9.75 -4.14 10.96
CA ALA A 57 -8.85 -4.91 10.11
C ALA A 57 -9.53 -5.70 8.98
N ILE A 58 -10.85 -5.91 9.05
CA ILE A 58 -11.62 -6.61 8.02
C ILE A 58 -12.17 -5.58 7.01
N ASP A 59 -11.89 -5.75 5.72
CA ASP A 59 -12.32 -4.84 4.65
C ASP A 59 -13.29 -5.47 3.63
N ASN A 60 -13.19 -6.78 3.42
CA ASN A 60 -13.95 -7.49 2.39
C ASN A 60 -15.35 -7.95 2.87
N LYS A 61 -15.94 -7.22 3.83
CA LYS A 61 -17.22 -7.55 4.48
C LYS A 61 -18.04 -6.28 4.71
N THR A 62 -19.35 -6.45 4.80
CA THR A 62 -20.27 -5.36 5.14
C THR A 62 -20.04 -4.86 6.57
N GLU A 63 -20.43 -3.62 6.86
CA GLU A 63 -20.30 -3.02 8.20
C GLU A 63 -20.95 -3.87 9.29
N ASP A 64 -22.13 -4.45 9.00
CA ASP A 64 -22.85 -5.35 9.92
C ASP A 64 -22.06 -6.62 10.23
N GLU A 65 -21.43 -7.23 9.22
CA GLU A 65 -20.60 -8.42 9.42
C GLU A 65 -19.30 -8.11 10.19
N ARG A 66 -18.75 -6.91 10.00
CA ARG A 66 -17.55 -6.45 10.72
C ARG A 66 -17.87 -6.19 12.19
N ALA A 67 -19.01 -5.55 12.47
CA ALA A 67 -19.53 -5.36 13.82
C ALA A 67 -19.81 -6.71 14.52
N LEU A 68 -20.38 -7.68 13.80
CA LEU A 68 -20.61 -9.02 14.32
C LEU A 68 -19.30 -9.72 14.74
N MET A 69 -18.25 -9.61 13.91
CA MET A 69 -16.93 -10.17 14.23
C MET A 69 -16.27 -9.47 15.42
N GLY A 70 -16.39 -8.14 15.51
CA GLY A 70 -15.95 -7.36 16.68
C GLY A 70 -16.67 -7.80 17.95
N ASN A 71 -17.99 -7.96 17.91
CA ASN A 71 -18.79 -8.44 19.04
C ASN A 71 -18.48 -9.89 19.44
N LEU A 72 -18.19 -10.76 18.47
CA LEU A 72 -17.73 -12.12 18.73
C LEU A 72 -16.38 -12.13 19.45
N PHE A 73 -15.44 -11.29 19.01
CA PHE A 73 -14.15 -11.13 19.69
C PHE A 73 -14.33 -10.60 21.12
N LEU A 74 -15.16 -9.57 21.30
CA LEU A 74 -15.48 -8.99 22.61
C LEU A 74 -16.07 -10.04 23.55
N THR A 75 -17.03 -10.83 23.09
CA THR A 75 -17.71 -11.86 23.89
C THR A 75 -16.77 -12.99 24.31
N GLN A 76 -15.85 -13.40 23.43
CA GLN A 76 -14.85 -14.43 23.75
C GLN A 76 -13.85 -13.97 24.80
N ASN A 77 -13.44 -12.70 24.74
CA ASN A 77 -12.40 -12.15 25.62
C ASN A 77 -12.94 -11.64 26.96
N THR A 78 -14.24 -11.34 27.06
CA THR A 78 -14.90 -10.90 28.30
C THR A 78 -15.42 -12.03 29.19
N LYS A 79 -15.32 -13.30 28.74
CA LYS A 79 -15.66 -14.52 29.51
C LYS A 79 -16.98 -14.42 30.31
N LYS A 80 -18.03 -13.86 29.70
CA LYS A 80 -19.42 -13.87 30.21
C LYS A 80 -19.70 -12.99 31.45
N LEU A 81 -18.82 -12.04 31.78
CA LEU A 81 -19.01 -11.11 32.91
C LEU A 81 -19.88 -9.89 32.57
N CYS A 82 -20.01 -9.57 31.27
CA CYS A 82 -20.81 -8.48 30.72
C CYS A 82 -21.53 -9.03 29.46
N VAL A 83 -22.85 -8.87 29.36
CA VAL A 83 -23.67 -9.51 28.30
C VAL A 83 -24.22 -8.48 27.29
N ASP A 84 -23.70 -7.26 27.28
CA ASP A 84 -24.15 -6.24 26.34
C ASP A 84 -23.22 -6.19 25.13
N GLU A 85 -23.82 -6.24 23.93
CA GLU A 85 -23.12 -6.04 22.66
C GLU A 85 -22.53 -4.62 22.62
N ALA A 86 -21.35 -4.48 22.00
CA ALA A 86 -20.80 -3.17 21.71
C ALA A 86 -21.45 -2.59 20.46
N ASP A 87 -21.75 -1.30 20.53
CA ASP A 87 -22.22 -0.51 19.39
C ASP A 87 -21.00 -0.07 18.57
N PHE A 88 -20.91 -0.53 17.32
CA PHE A 88 -19.86 -0.15 16.38
C PHE A 88 -20.36 0.93 15.41
N PHE A 89 -19.57 1.98 15.22
CA PHE A 89 -19.80 3.07 14.29
C PHE A 89 -18.64 3.13 13.29
N PHE A 90 -18.96 3.15 12.00
CA PHE A 90 -17.99 3.20 10.90
C PHE A 90 -18.07 4.56 10.21
N GLU A 91 -16.94 5.27 10.14
CA GLU A 91 -16.83 6.55 9.43
C GLU A 91 -15.56 6.52 8.57
N GLY A 92 -15.73 6.08 7.31
CA GLY A 92 -14.60 5.85 6.39
C GLY A 92 -13.68 4.74 6.91
N ASP A 93 -12.43 5.10 7.19
CA ASP A 93 -11.41 4.20 7.75
C ASP A 93 -11.36 4.19 9.29
N MET A 94 -12.22 4.97 9.94
CA MET A 94 -12.31 5.03 11.39
C MET A 94 -13.44 4.11 11.89
N VAL A 95 -13.13 3.32 12.92
CA VAL A 95 -14.09 2.50 13.64
C VAL A 95 -14.09 2.93 15.10
N THR A 96 -15.27 3.29 15.60
CA THR A 96 -15.48 3.61 17.01
C THR A 96 -16.40 2.55 17.59
N ALA A 97 -16.10 2.03 18.79
CA ALA A 97 -17.05 1.20 19.51
C ALA A 97 -17.24 1.66 20.95
N ASN A 98 -18.47 1.53 21.42
CA ASN A 98 -18.88 1.82 22.78
C ASN A 98 -19.44 0.54 23.41
N ALA A 99 -18.98 0.22 24.62
CA ALA A 99 -19.54 -0.87 25.41
C ALA A 99 -19.89 -0.37 26.81
N SER A 100 -21.00 -0.89 27.34
CA SER A 100 -21.41 -0.64 28.72
C SER A 100 -21.70 -1.95 29.43
N CYS A 101 -21.53 -1.97 30.74
CA CYS A 101 -21.79 -3.14 31.55
C CYS A 101 -22.23 -2.73 32.95
N THR A 102 -23.24 -3.39 33.49
CA THR A 102 -23.73 -3.14 34.85
C THR A 102 -23.28 -4.28 35.76
N ILE A 103 -22.51 -3.94 36.80
CA ILE A 103 -21.92 -4.91 37.73
C ILE A 103 -22.52 -4.71 39.12
N ASP A 104 -22.86 -5.82 39.78
CA ASP A 104 -23.29 -5.84 41.17
C ASP A 104 -22.06 -5.73 42.10
N ASN A 105 -22.13 -4.86 43.12
CA ASN A 105 -21.06 -4.74 44.11
C ASN A 105 -20.97 -6.00 44.99
N ALA A 106 -19.76 -6.53 45.21
CA ALA A 106 -19.55 -7.81 45.88
C ALA A 106 -19.82 -7.78 47.39
N LEU A 107 -19.56 -6.65 48.06
CA LEU A 107 -19.71 -6.51 49.52
C LEU A 107 -20.85 -5.60 49.97
N LEU A 108 -21.10 -4.49 49.26
CA LEU A 108 -22.19 -3.55 49.59
C LEU A 108 -23.48 -3.82 48.78
N GLY A 109 -23.51 -4.85 47.93
CA GLY A 109 -24.60 -5.15 47.01
C GLY A 109 -25.65 -6.10 47.58
N ARG A 110 -26.73 -5.56 48.15
CA ARG A 110 -27.97 -6.33 48.39
C ARG A 110 -29.28 -5.60 48.07
N SER A 111 -29.21 -4.49 47.33
CA SER A 111 -30.40 -3.75 46.86
C SER A 111 -30.16 -3.18 45.46
N ASP A 112 -31.22 -3.06 44.64
CA ASP A 112 -31.18 -2.47 43.29
C ASP A 112 -30.62 -1.04 43.22
N LEU A 113 -30.39 -0.38 44.36
CA LEU A 113 -29.82 0.96 44.49
C LEU A 113 -28.28 1.01 44.41
N THR A 114 -27.59 -0.12 44.28
CA THR A 114 -26.11 -0.19 44.28
C THR A 114 -25.53 -0.91 43.06
N LYS A 115 -26.20 -0.82 41.92
CA LYS A 115 -25.66 -1.23 40.62
C LYS A 115 -24.77 -0.12 40.05
N ASN A 116 -23.56 -0.47 39.65
CA ASN A 116 -22.63 0.46 39.01
C ASN A 116 -22.52 0.11 37.52
N THR A 117 -22.87 1.05 36.66
CA THR A 117 -22.68 0.92 35.21
C THR A 117 -21.32 1.48 34.84
N ILE A 118 -20.48 0.66 34.21
CA ILE A 118 -19.23 1.06 33.59
C ILE A 118 -19.46 1.24 32.09
N SER A 119 -18.92 2.32 31.53
CA SER A 119 -18.90 2.57 30.08
C SER A 119 -17.46 2.77 29.62
N VAL A 120 -17.13 2.17 28.47
CA VAL A 120 -15.84 2.27 27.81
C VAL A 120 -16.06 2.62 26.33
N SER A 121 -15.09 3.32 25.76
CA SER A 121 -15.06 3.69 24.35
C SER A 121 -13.68 3.34 23.82
N ALA A 122 -13.62 2.81 22.61
CA ALA A 122 -12.37 2.57 21.90
C ALA A 122 -12.51 3.02 20.45
N MET A 123 -11.43 3.55 19.90
CA MET A 123 -11.36 3.97 18.51
C MET A 123 -10.17 3.28 17.86
N ALA A 124 -10.36 2.75 16.66
CA ALA A 124 -9.26 2.32 15.81
C ALA A 124 -9.41 2.99 14.46
N GLN A 125 -8.30 3.48 13.94
CA GLN A 125 -8.22 3.89 12.55
C GLN A 125 -7.50 2.81 11.79
N ARG A 126 -8.12 2.38 10.70
CA ARG A 126 -7.44 1.62 9.67
C ARG A 126 -6.40 2.54 9.05
N SER A 127 -5.16 2.06 8.96
CA SER A 127 -4.15 2.77 8.19
C SER A 127 -4.54 2.71 6.72
N SER A 128 -5.34 3.66 6.24
CA SER A 128 -5.42 3.98 4.82
C SER A 128 -4.01 4.39 4.44
N SER A 129 -3.36 3.58 3.62
CA SER A 129 -1.97 3.76 3.21
C SER A 129 -1.81 4.99 2.31
N SER A 130 -1.94 6.18 2.88
CA SER A 130 -1.59 7.44 2.23
C SER A 130 -0.06 7.59 2.26
N GLY A 131 0.58 7.10 1.18
CA GLY A 131 1.92 7.54 0.76
C GLY A 131 3.16 6.85 1.34
N GLY A 132 3.06 6.01 2.37
CA GLY A 132 4.23 5.34 2.97
C GLY A 132 4.55 3.93 2.43
N ASN A 133 3.53 3.22 1.95
CA ASN A 133 3.58 1.77 1.67
C ASN A 133 3.43 1.40 0.19
N ALA A 134 3.56 2.37 -0.73
CA ALA A 134 3.46 2.10 -2.16
C ALA A 134 4.81 1.67 -2.74
N MET A 135 4.84 0.57 -3.49
CA MET A 135 5.95 0.13 -4.33
C MET A 135 5.85 0.87 -5.66
N CYS A 136 6.91 1.54 -6.10
CA CYS A 136 6.92 2.24 -7.39
C CYS A 136 7.90 1.66 -8.39
N VAL A 137 8.86 0.86 -7.93
CA VAL A 137 9.79 0.13 -8.78
C VAL A 137 9.74 -1.32 -8.34
N ILE A 138 9.31 -2.20 -9.22
CA ILE A 138 9.23 -3.64 -8.96
C ILE A 138 9.98 -4.38 -10.08
N ALA A 139 11.07 -5.04 -9.72
CA ALA A 139 11.81 -5.91 -10.62
C ALA A 139 11.51 -7.38 -10.27
N LEU A 140 10.82 -8.07 -11.18
CA LEU A 140 10.12 -9.33 -10.94
C LEU A 140 11.01 -10.58 -11.03
N ASP A 141 12.14 -10.51 -11.73
CA ASP A 141 12.98 -11.70 -11.95
C ASP A 141 13.52 -12.27 -10.63
N LEU A 142 13.49 -13.60 -10.46
CA LEU A 142 13.88 -14.29 -9.22
C LEU A 142 15.37 -14.66 -9.15
N PHE A 143 16.10 -14.68 -10.26
CA PHE A 143 17.44 -15.28 -10.34
C PHE A 143 18.47 -14.46 -11.12
N GLU A 144 18.02 -13.53 -11.97
CA GLU A 144 18.87 -12.81 -12.90
C GLU A 144 19.78 -11.81 -12.17
N LYS A 145 20.99 -11.65 -12.70
CA LYS A 145 21.94 -10.65 -12.21
C LYS A 145 21.55 -9.29 -12.76
N LYS A 146 21.89 -8.21 -12.06
CA LYS A 146 21.61 -6.83 -12.52
C LYS A 146 20.12 -6.66 -12.84
N THR A 147 19.27 -7.30 -12.04
CA THR A 147 17.80 -7.22 -12.11
C THR A 147 17.34 -5.79 -11.91
N LEU A 148 18.05 -5.03 -11.08
CA LEU A 148 18.04 -3.57 -11.09
C LEU A 148 19.45 -3.04 -11.37
N LEU A 149 19.61 -2.29 -12.45
CA LEU A 149 20.89 -1.66 -12.82
C LEU A 149 20.72 -0.15 -13.00
N ALA A 150 21.57 0.63 -12.34
CA ALA A 150 21.74 2.05 -12.59
C ALA A 150 23.20 2.32 -12.99
N SER A 151 23.45 3.01 -14.11
CA SER A 151 24.81 3.28 -14.58
C SER A 151 24.95 4.62 -15.29
N GLY A 152 26.13 5.23 -15.16
CA GLY A 152 26.49 6.49 -15.86
C GLY A 152 26.35 7.77 -15.04
N GLY A 153 26.18 7.66 -13.72
CA GLY A 153 26.01 8.80 -12.82
C GLY A 153 24.55 9.21 -12.65
N THR A 154 23.62 8.27 -12.86
CA THR A 154 22.19 8.49 -12.71
C THR A 154 21.74 8.65 -11.26
N THR A 155 20.70 9.42 -11.01
CA THR A 155 20.06 9.49 -9.68
C THR A 155 18.61 9.01 -9.80
N LEU A 156 18.26 7.92 -9.13
CA LEU A 156 16.88 7.45 -9.02
C LEU A 156 16.29 8.00 -7.71
N ASN A 157 15.30 8.89 -7.82
CA ASN A 157 14.61 9.47 -6.68
C ASN A 157 13.20 8.89 -6.58
N ALA A 158 12.99 8.01 -5.61
CA ALA A 158 11.74 7.33 -5.27
C ALA A 158 11.33 7.65 -3.82
N ASN A 159 11.63 8.84 -3.30
CA ASN A 159 11.55 9.16 -1.85
C ASN A 159 10.20 8.91 -1.16
N GLN A 160 9.11 8.78 -1.93
CA GLN A 160 7.76 8.54 -1.41
C GLN A 160 7.25 7.12 -1.72
N CYS A 161 8.12 6.21 -2.15
CA CYS A 161 7.73 4.86 -2.50
C CYS A 161 8.91 3.88 -2.35
N SER A 162 8.58 2.61 -2.15
CA SER A 162 9.57 1.57 -1.97
C SER A 162 10.02 0.96 -3.29
N VAL A 163 11.25 0.47 -3.31
CA VAL A 163 11.83 -0.29 -4.42
C VAL A 163 11.87 -1.76 -4.02
N GLN A 164 11.30 -2.63 -4.86
CA GLN A 164 11.26 -4.07 -4.69
C GLN A 164 12.11 -4.75 -5.77
N VAL A 165 13.07 -5.58 -5.35
CA VAL A 165 13.86 -6.42 -6.25
C VAL A 165 13.78 -7.86 -5.80
N ASN A 166 13.07 -8.69 -6.56
CA ASN A 166 12.80 -10.08 -6.21
C ASN A 166 14.00 -11.03 -6.37
N SER A 167 15.01 -10.65 -7.15
CA SER A 167 16.10 -11.55 -7.48
C SER A 167 16.91 -11.91 -6.25
N GLY A 168 17.00 -13.20 -5.93
CA GLY A 168 17.82 -13.75 -4.85
C GLY A 168 19.31 -13.84 -5.21
N ASN A 169 19.72 -13.30 -6.36
CA ASN A 169 21.12 -13.33 -6.79
C ASN A 169 21.98 -12.42 -5.91
N THR A 170 23.20 -12.83 -5.55
CA THR A 170 24.15 -11.98 -4.81
C THR A 170 24.55 -10.71 -5.55
N LYS A 171 24.25 -10.62 -6.85
CA LYS A 171 24.48 -9.47 -7.73
C LYS A 171 23.17 -8.94 -8.34
N ALA A 172 22.08 -8.98 -7.58
CA ALA A 172 20.76 -8.54 -8.03
C ALA A 172 20.73 -7.05 -8.39
N VAL A 173 21.42 -6.20 -7.61
CA VAL A 173 21.46 -4.75 -7.83
C VAL A 173 22.87 -4.25 -8.09
N VAL A 174 23.01 -3.36 -9.08
CA VAL A 174 24.27 -2.71 -9.43
C VAL A 174 24.04 -1.21 -9.68
N LEU A 175 24.61 -0.36 -8.82
CA LEU A 175 24.72 1.07 -9.07
C LEU A 175 26.17 1.41 -9.42
N SER A 176 26.41 1.89 -10.63
CA SER A 176 27.75 2.13 -11.20
C SER A 176 27.90 3.54 -11.76
N GLY A 177 29.15 4.00 -11.93
CA GLY A 177 29.45 5.36 -12.43
C GLY A 177 29.01 6.48 -11.48
N GLY A 178 28.93 6.23 -10.17
CA GLY A 178 28.44 7.21 -9.19
C GLY A 178 26.92 7.32 -9.10
N SER A 179 26.18 6.37 -9.68
CA SER A 179 24.72 6.39 -9.61
C SER A 179 24.21 6.23 -8.18
N THR A 180 23.08 6.88 -7.86
CA THR A 180 22.44 6.88 -6.53
C THR A 180 20.99 6.42 -6.60
N LEU A 181 20.51 5.83 -5.50
CA LEU A 181 19.12 5.38 -5.34
C LEU A 181 18.60 5.92 -4.00
N ASN A 182 17.64 6.83 -4.07
CA ASN A 182 16.93 7.34 -2.91
C ASN A 182 15.49 6.83 -2.95
N SER A 183 14.98 6.24 -1.87
CA SER A 183 13.62 5.71 -1.79
C SER A 183 13.07 5.83 -0.36
N SER A 184 11.79 5.50 -0.15
CA SER A 184 11.28 5.35 1.23
C SER A 184 11.81 4.07 1.89
N GLU A 185 11.98 3.02 1.08
CA GLU A 185 12.49 1.72 1.50
C GLU A 185 13.09 0.97 0.30
N ASN A 186 14.21 0.26 0.52
CA ASN A 186 14.80 -0.63 -0.48
C ASN A 186 14.67 -2.08 0.00
N CYS A 187 13.74 -2.83 -0.57
CA CYS A 187 13.58 -4.26 -0.34
C CYS A 187 14.32 -5.01 -1.46
N ILE A 188 15.45 -5.63 -1.12
CA ILE A 188 16.28 -6.39 -2.06
C ILE A 188 16.47 -7.79 -1.49
N VAL A 189 15.92 -8.81 -2.17
CA VAL A 189 15.99 -10.21 -1.72
C VAL A 189 17.43 -10.75 -1.81
N GLY A 190 18.12 -10.41 -2.88
CA GLY A 190 19.50 -10.82 -3.15
C GLY A 190 20.54 -9.84 -2.60
N GLY A 191 21.61 -9.65 -3.35
CA GLY A 191 22.72 -8.78 -2.98
C GLY A 191 22.89 -7.57 -3.87
N VAL A 192 23.54 -6.55 -3.31
CA VAL A 192 24.02 -5.37 -4.02
C VAL A 192 25.50 -5.58 -4.35
N GLU A 193 25.83 -5.73 -5.64
CA GLU A 193 27.23 -5.94 -6.06
C GLU A 193 28.06 -4.64 -5.97
N GLN A 194 27.45 -3.50 -6.34
CA GLN A 194 28.11 -2.20 -6.40
C GLN A 194 27.16 -1.07 -6.00
N GLY A 195 27.71 -0.06 -5.32
CA GLY A 195 27.00 1.17 -4.97
C GLY A 195 26.06 1.07 -3.77
N LEU A 196 26.30 0.12 -2.86
CA LEU A 196 25.56 0.00 -1.59
C LEU A 196 25.57 1.32 -0.80
N SER A 197 26.72 2.00 -0.72
CA SER A 197 26.84 3.32 -0.07
C SER A 197 26.05 4.45 -0.74
N ASN A 198 25.60 4.23 -1.98
CA ASN A 198 24.83 5.19 -2.77
C ASN A 198 23.32 4.90 -2.72
N MET A 199 22.88 4.00 -1.84
CA MET A 199 21.47 3.70 -1.56
C MET A 199 21.04 4.36 -0.25
N SER A 200 19.89 5.02 -0.26
CA SER A 200 19.26 5.63 0.91
C SER A 200 17.76 5.32 0.92
N PRO A 201 17.22 4.62 1.93
CA PRO A 201 17.94 3.93 3.01
C PRO A 201 18.75 2.73 2.49
N GLN A 202 19.57 2.14 3.35
CA GLN A 202 20.19 0.85 3.04
C GLN A 202 19.13 -0.25 2.88
N PRO A 203 19.42 -1.33 2.13
CA PRO A 203 18.48 -2.43 1.95
C PRO A 203 18.05 -3.07 3.27
N THR A 204 16.79 -3.47 3.37
CA THR A 204 16.24 -4.18 4.53
C THR A 204 16.79 -5.61 4.62
N VAL A 205 16.94 -6.14 5.84
CA VAL A 205 17.51 -7.48 6.09
C VAL A 205 16.51 -8.62 5.86
N ASP A 206 15.21 -8.32 5.87
CA ASP A 206 14.11 -9.29 5.80
C ASP A 206 13.23 -9.02 4.57
N CYS A 207 13.84 -9.01 3.38
CA CYS A 207 13.11 -8.85 2.13
C CYS A 207 12.74 -10.21 1.52
N GLU A 208 11.46 -10.42 1.24
CA GLU A 208 10.95 -11.58 0.52
C GLU A 208 10.53 -11.21 -0.92
N PRO A 209 10.67 -12.14 -1.88
CA PRO A 209 10.18 -11.92 -3.23
C PRO A 209 8.65 -11.86 -3.22
N ILE A 210 8.08 -10.95 -4.00
CA ILE A 210 6.63 -10.85 -4.18
C ILE A 210 6.20 -11.48 -5.50
N ASP A 211 5.00 -12.04 -5.54
CA ASP A 211 4.38 -12.43 -6.81
C ASP A 211 4.07 -11.20 -7.67
N ASP A 212 3.95 -11.39 -8.97
CA ASP A 212 3.58 -10.31 -9.90
C ASP A 212 2.15 -9.80 -9.57
N PRO A 213 2.03 -8.57 -9.04
CA PRO A 213 0.75 -8.08 -8.54
C PRO A 213 -0.24 -7.73 -9.67
N PHE A 214 0.21 -7.72 -10.92
CA PHE A 214 -0.60 -7.33 -12.08
C PHE A 214 -0.83 -8.46 -13.08
N ALA A 215 -0.30 -9.66 -12.82
CA ALA A 215 -0.46 -10.82 -13.70
C ALA A 215 -1.94 -11.23 -13.89
N SER A 216 -2.77 -11.03 -12.88
CA SER A 216 -4.20 -11.35 -12.86
C SER A 216 -5.12 -10.16 -13.16
N ALA A 217 -4.56 -9.01 -13.58
CA ALA A 217 -5.37 -7.85 -13.93
C ALA A 217 -6.37 -8.18 -15.05
N THR A 218 -7.56 -7.58 -14.97
CA THR A 218 -8.59 -7.78 -16.00
C THR A 218 -8.08 -7.21 -17.32
N LYS A 219 -8.08 -8.00 -18.39
CA LYS A 219 -7.56 -7.60 -19.70
C LYS A 219 -8.69 -7.06 -20.58
N PRO A 220 -8.44 -6.04 -21.42
CA PRO A 220 -9.42 -5.57 -22.39
C PRO A 220 -9.79 -6.63 -23.42
N VAL A 221 -11.01 -6.57 -23.96
CA VAL A 221 -11.41 -7.40 -25.09
C VAL A 221 -10.74 -6.87 -26.37
N VAL A 222 -10.04 -7.75 -27.08
CA VAL A 222 -9.35 -7.42 -28.33
C VAL A 222 -10.28 -7.68 -29.51
N GLY A 223 -10.72 -6.62 -30.17
CA GLY A 223 -11.58 -6.68 -31.35
C GLY A 223 -10.83 -6.96 -32.67
N ALA A 224 -11.54 -6.70 -33.78
CA ALA A 224 -10.94 -6.69 -35.11
C ALA A 224 -9.95 -5.52 -35.28
N CYS A 225 -8.98 -5.66 -36.18
CA CYS A 225 -8.01 -4.61 -36.48
C CYS A 225 -8.72 -3.39 -37.08
N ASN A 226 -8.55 -2.21 -36.46
CA ASN A 226 -8.92 -0.93 -37.05
C ASN A 226 -7.84 -0.45 -38.03
N HIS A 227 -6.58 -0.71 -37.68
CA HIS A 227 -5.41 -0.40 -38.48
C HIS A 227 -4.51 -1.64 -38.62
N VAL A 228 -3.81 -1.74 -39.74
CA VAL A 228 -2.85 -2.82 -40.04
C VAL A 228 -1.55 -2.17 -40.48
N ASP A 229 -0.43 -2.59 -39.91
CA ASP A 229 0.93 -2.12 -40.21
C ASP A 229 1.03 -0.58 -40.18
N PHE A 230 0.47 0.03 -39.13
CA PHE A 230 0.39 1.48 -39.02
C PHE A 230 1.79 2.10 -39.01
N ASN A 231 2.04 3.01 -39.94
CA ASN A 231 3.32 3.70 -40.10
C ASN A 231 3.08 5.14 -40.54
N GLU A 232 3.39 6.10 -39.67
CA GLU A 232 3.21 7.51 -39.98
C GLU A 232 4.43 8.38 -39.66
N ASN A 233 4.63 9.39 -40.51
CA ASN A 233 5.74 10.33 -40.46
C ASN A 233 5.29 11.77 -40.72
N SER A 234 4.06 12.09 -40.33
CA SER A 234 3.50 13.44 -40.40
C SER A 234 2.67 13.73 -39.15
N ASP A 235 2.48 15.01 -38.83
CA ASP A 235 1.68 15.41 -37.66
C ASP A 235 0.28 14.80 -37.73
N THR A 236 -0.07 13.96 -36.75
CA THR A 236 -1.28 13.14 -36.80
C THR A 236 -1.98 13.08 -35.45
N THR A 237 -3.31 13.19 -35.47
CA THR A 237 -4.16 12.88 -34.31
C THR A 237 -4.63 11.43 -34.41
N LEU A 238 -4.24 10.62 -33.44
CA LEU A 238 -4.52 9.19 -33.35
C LEU A 238 -5.75 8.96 -32.47
N TYR A 239 -6.59 8.00 -32.85
CA TYR A 239 -7.79 7.64 -32.09
C TYR A 239 -7.67 6.24 -31.47
N PRO A 240 -8.32 5.98 -30.32
CA PRO A 240 -8.36 4.66 -29.69
C PRO A 240 -8.86 3.58 -30.66
N GLY A 241 -8.26 2.39 -30.58
CA GLY A 241 -8.56 1.29 -31.49
C GLY A 241 -7.53 0.18 -31.45
N VAL A 242 -7.72 -0.82 -32.31
CA VAL A 242 -6.82 -1.97 -32.46
C VAL A 242 -5.88 -1.74 -33.65
N TYR A 243 -4.59 -1.69 -33.37
CA TYR A 243 -3.49 -1.53 -34.32
C TYR A 243 -2.75 -2.87 -34.42
N CYS A 244 -2.95 -3.57 -35.53
CA CYS A 244 -2.35 -4.87 -35.80
C CYS A 244 -1.05 -4.73 -36.60
N GLY A 245 -0.02 -5.53 -36.33
CA GLY A 245 1.30 -5.40 -36.99
C GLY A 245 2.21 -4.34 -36.35
N GLY A 246 1.85 -3.91 -35.14
CA GLY A 246 2.53 -2.83 -34.42
C GLY A 246 2.05 -1.43 -34.82
N MET A 247 2.77 -0.43 -34.31
CA MET A 247 2.55 0.98 -34.59
C MET A 247 3.90 1.67 -34.73
N ARG A 248 4.13 2.37 -35.85
CA ARG A 248 5.38 3.08 -36.11
C ARG A 248 5.08 4.56 -36.33
N VAL A 249 5.74 5.41 -35.54
CA VAL A 249 5.62 6.86 -35.63
C VAL A 249 7.00 7.49 -35.63
N SER A 250 7.22 8.51 -36.45
CA SER A 250 8.55 9.11 -36.59
C SER A 250 8.57 10.61 -36.89
N ASN A 251 9.62 11.28 -36.39
CA ASN A 251 10.04 12.68 -36.64
C ASN A 251 9.07 13.81 -36.25
N ASN A 252 7.77 13.54 -36.11
CA ASN A 252 6.71 14.54 -36.03
C ASN A 252 5.93 14.45 -34.71
N THR A 253 4.87 15.23 -34.59
CA THR A 253 4.01 15.28 -33.40
C THR A 253 2.79 14.38 -33.56
N PHE A 254 2.60 13.48 -32.60
CA PHE A 254 1.49 12.54 -32.57
C PHE A 254 0.64 12.78 -31.32
N THR A 255 -0.60 13.20 -31.54
CA THR A 255 -1.55 13.48 -30.46
C THR A 255 -2.51 12.32 -30.30
N PHE A 256 -2.50 11.68 -29.14
CA PHE A 256 -3.37 10.56 -28.79
C PHE A 256 -4.60 11.09 -28.07
N MET A 257 -5.77 10.87 -28.65
CA MET A 257 -7.04 11.14 -27.99
C MET A 257 -7.27 10.18 -26.81
N PRO A 258 -7.95 10.61 -25.74
CA PRO A 258 -8.16 9.77 -24.55
C PRO A 258 -8.80 8.41 -24.90
N GLY A 259 -8.24 7.32 -24.37
CA GLY A 259 -8.80 5.98 -24.54
C GLY A 259 -7.77 4.86 -24.66
N LEU A 260 -8.24 3.70 -25.08
CA LEU A 260 -7.47 2.46 -25.14
C LEU A 260 -6.90 2.22 -26.55
N TYR A 261 -5.58 2.10 -26.64
CA TYR A 261 -4.86 1.74 -27.85
C TYR A 261 -4.34 0.31 -27.69
N ILE A 262 -4.89 -0.61 -28.48
CA ILE A 262 -4.47 -2.01 -28.45
C ILE A 262 -3.46 -2.23 -29.56
N ILE A 263 -2.20 -2.44 -29.19
CA ILE A 263 -1.12 -2.77 -30.14
C ILE A 263 -1.02 -4.30 -30.17
N LYS A 264 -1.45 -4.90 -31.28
CA LYS A 264 -1.59 -6.35 -31.43
C LYS A 264 -0.56 -6.90 -32.40
N ASN A 265 0.16 -7.95 -32.00
CA ASN A 265 1.15 -8.65 -32.82
C ASN A 265 2.15 -7.66 -33.44
N GLY A 266 2.94 -7.00 -32.61
CA GLY A 266 4.00 -6.11 -33.05
C GLY A 266 4.37 -5.07 -32.00
N THR A 267 5.45 -4.35 -32.28
CA THR A 267 6.04 -3.36 -31.38
C THR A 267 5.44 -1.97 -31.62
N PHE A 268 5.34 -1.18 -30.55
CA PHE A 268 5.10 0.26 -30.67
C PHE A 268 6.45 1.01 -30.76
N GLU A 269 6.78 1.47 -31.96
CA GLU A 269 8.03 2.12 -32.29
C GLU A 269 7.82 3.63 -32.48
N SER A 270 8.57 4.43 -31.71
CA SER A 270 8.70 5.88 -31.89
C SER A 270 10.17 6.21 -32.15
N THR A 271 10.45 6.82 -33.30
CA THR A 271 11.82 7.09 -33.76
C THR A 271 12.00 8.50 -34.31
N GLY A 272 13.23 8.90 -34.60
CA GLY A 272 13.53 10.18 -35.28
C GLY A 272 13.21 11.43 -34.46
N GLY A 273 13.06 11.31 -33.13
CA GLY A 273 12.75 12.46 -32.26
C GLY A 273 11.27 12.85 -32.27
N ALA A 274 10.36 11.92 -32.58
CA ALA A 274 8.92 12.18 -32.53
C ALA A 274 8.45 12.67 -31.14
N THR A 275 7.45 13.55 -31.14
CA THR A 275 6.78 14.01 -29.92
C THR A 275 5.46 13.27 -29.77
N LEU A 276 5.29 12.55 -28.66
CA LEU A 276 4.04 11.84 -28.37
C LEU A 276 3.34 12.48 -27.18
N GLN A 277 2.07 12.83 -27.34
CA GLN A 277 1.29 13.48 -26.31
C GLN A 277 -0.11 12.88 -26.18
N GLY A 278 -0.59 12.66 -24.96
CA GLY A 278 -1.94 12.16 -24.72
C GLY A 278 -2.36 12.20 -23.25
N ASP A 279 -3.58 12.69 -23.00
CA ASP A 279 -4.20 12.72 -21.67
C ASP A 279 -5.26 11.61 -21.57
N GLY A 280 -5.16 10.72 -20.59
CA GLY A 280 -6.11 9.64 -20.37
C GLY A 280 -5.95 8.46 -21.33
N VAL A 281 -4.71 8.13 -21.71
CA VAL A 281 -4.39 7.08 -22.69
C VAL A 281 -3.83 5.83 -22.02
N THR A 282 -4.17 4.66 -22.57
CA THR A 282 -3.56 3.39 -22.17
C THR A 282 -3.18 2.59 -23.40
N PHE A 283 -1.91 2.17 -23.47
CA PHE A 283 -1.37 1.29 -24.50
C PHE A 283 -1.35 -0.15 -23.97
N PHE A 284 -2.22 -0.99 -24.53
CA PHE A 284 -2.26 -2.42 -24.23
C PHE A 284 -1.52 -3.20 -25.32
N LEU A 285 -0.37 -3.75 -24.99
CA LEU A 285 0.47 -4.51 -25.91
C LEU A 285 0.12 -6.00 -25.77
N THR A 286 -0.31 -6.64 -26.86
CA THR A 286 -0.74 -8.04 -26.85
C THR A 286 -0.45 -8.72 -28.18
N GLY A 287 -0.69 -10.03 -28.26
CA GLY A 287 -0.48 -10.82 -29.47
C GLY A 287 0.44 -12.00 -29.26
N THR A 288 0.21 -13.07 -30.02
CA THR A 288 0.98 -14.32 -29.94
C THR A 288 1.70 -14.66 -31.24
N ALA A 289 1.50 -13.85 -32.30
CA ALA A 289 2.10 -14.10 -33.61
C ALA A 289 3.44 -13.39 -33.78
N GLU A 290 3.58 -12.20 -33.18
CA GLU A 290 4.80 -11.40 -33.21
C GLU A 290 5.10 -10.84 -31.83
N GLU A 291 6.36 -10.50 -31.59
CA GLU A 291 6.84 -9.95 -30.34
C GLU A 291 6.19 -8.59 -30.05
N ALA A 292 5.70 -8.44 -28.82
CA ALA A 292 5.12 -7.20 -28.31
C ALA A 292 6.13 -6.51 -27.38
N GLY A 293 6.19 -5.19 -27.48
CA GLY A 293 7.08 -4.33 -26.69
C GLY A 293 6.97 -2.88 -27.13
N ILE A 294 7.80 -2.02 -26.55
CA ILE A 294 7.96 -0.65 -27.01
C ILE A 294 9.41 -0.34 -27.36
N VAL A 295 9.58 0.49 -28.38
CA VAL A 295 10.89 1.08 -28.73
C VAL A 295 10.68 2.56 -28.96
N TRP A 296 10.87 3.34 -27.90
CA TRP A 296 10.81 4.80 -27.96
C TRP A 296 12.24 5.34 -27.94
N SER A 297 12.66 5.95 -29.04
CA SER A 297 14.07 6.30 -29.26
C SER A 297 14.26 7.53 -30.15
N GLY A 298 15.50 8.01 -30.25
CA GLY A 298 15.85 9.18 -31.06
C GLY A 298 15.67 10.52 -30.35
N GLY A 299 15.52 10.54 -29.01
CA GLY A 299 15.52 11.76 -28.22
C GLY A 299 14.21 12.55 -28.23
N GLY A 300 13.09 11.90 -28.57
CA GLY A 300 11.76 12.51 -28.57
C GLY A 300 11.29 13.01 -27.20
N ALA A 301 10.19 13.77 -27.21
CA ALA A 301 9.46 14.23 -26.04
C ALA A 301 8.20 13.37 -25.84
N TYR A 302 7.93 12.97 -24.61
CA TYR A 302 6.81 12.08 -24.29
C TYR A 302 6.02 12.66 -23.11
N ASP A 303 4.75 12.97 -23.35
CA ASP A 303 3.84 13.47 -22.33
C ASP A 303 2.57 12.62 -22.31
N PHE A 304 2.47 11.76 -21.30
CA PHE A 304 1.32 10.88 -21.15
C PHE A 304 0.74 10.93 -19.76
N SER A 305 -0.59 10.93 -19.67
CA SER A 305 -1.32 10.52 -18.47
C SER A 305 -2.14 9.26 -18.76
N ALA A 306 -2.15 8.33 -17.81
CA ALA A 306 -2.87 7.08 -17.95
C ALA A 306 -4.39 7.30 -17.90
N SER A 307 -5.13 6.39 -18.54
CA SER A 307 -6.59 6.42 -18.46
C SER A 307 -7.08 6.28 -17.03
N LYS A 308 -8.11 7.06 -16.67
CA LYS A 308 -8.76 7.01 -15.35
C LYS A 308 -9.80 5.91 -15.21
N ASN A 309 -10.20 5.31 -16.34
CA ASN A 309 -11.30 4.36 -16.41
C ASN A 309 -10.90 3.13 -17.22
N GLY A 310 -11.68 2.06 -17.08
CA GLY A 310 -11.48 0.82 -17.81
C GLY A 310 -10.61 -0.19 -17.06
N PRO A 311 -10.44 -1.39 -17.64
CA PRO A 311 -9.85 -2.53 -16.95
C PRO A 311 -8.36 -2.38 -16.62
N LEU A 312 -7.67 -1.45 -17.29
CA LEU A 312 -6.25 -1.14 -17.09
C LEU A 312 -6.05 0.34 -16.66
N ALA A 313 -7.04 0.91 -15.97
CA ALA A 313 -6.93 2.26 -15.44
C ALA A 313 -5.66 2.41 -14.58
N GLY A 314 -4.96 3.53 -14.75
CA GLY A 314 -3.68 3.79 -14.08
C GLY A 314 -2.44 3.34 -14.84
N PHE A 315 -2.57 2.55 -15.91
CA PHE A 315 -1.44 2.17 -16.78
C PHE A 315 -1.35 3.06 -18.02
N VAL A 316 -0.14 3.61 -18.26
CA VAL A 316 0.21 4.19 -19.56
C VAL A 316 0.53 3.05 -20.53
N VAL A 317 1.35 2.08 -20.10
CA VAL A 317 1.67 0.90 -20.90
C VAL A 317 1.45 -0.35 -20.06
N TYR A 318 0.71 -1.30 -20.62
CA TYR A 318 0.52 -2.63 -20.04
C TYR A 318 0.82 -3.68 -21.11
N LEU A 319 1.90 -4.43 -20.93
CA LEU A 319 2.21 -5.60 -21.74
C LEU A 319 1.51 -6.83 -21.18
N ASP A 320 0.71 -7.47 -22.03
CA ASP A 320 -0.01 -8.68 -21.69
C ASP A 320 0.96 -9.82 -21.27
N PRO A 321 0.82 -10.39 -20.05
CA PRO A 321 1.60 -11.55 -19.62
C PRO A 321 1.52 -12.76 -20.55
N ASN A 322 0.47 -12.84 -21.38
CA ASN A 322 0.24 -13.92 -22.35
C ASN A 322 0.75 -13.60 -23.75
N ALA A 323 1.25 -12.37 -24.01
CA ALA A 323 1.81 -12.03 -25.29
C ALA A 323 3.13 -12.78 -25.55
N LEU A 324 3.47 -12.95 -26.83
CA LEU A 324 4.85 -13.19 -27.25
C LEU A 324 5.65 -11.92 -27.00
N LYS A 325 6.78 -12.01 -26.30
CA LYS A 325 7.49 -10.86 -25.77
C LYS A 325 8.85 -10.76 -26.44
N ASP A 326 9.23 -9.54 -26.81
CA ASP A 326 10.62 -9.19 -27.10
C ASP A 326 11.49 -9.43 -25.84
N ASP A 327 12.79 -9.57 -25.99
CA ASP A 327 13.76 -9.61 -24.90
C ASP A 327 13.76 -8.30 -24.09
N LYS A 328 13.44 -7.17 -24.74
CA LYS A 328 13.51 -5.84 -24.13
C LYS A 328 12.47 -4.85 -24.66
N SER A 329 12.09 -3.93 -23.78
CA SER A 329 11.39 -2.69 -24.12
C SER A 329 12.32 -1.50 -23.84
N VAL A 330 12.34 -0.50 -24.71
CA VAL A 330 13.27 0.63 -24.66
C VAL A 330 12.51 1.94 -24.55
N ILE A 331 12.89 2.76 -23.56
CA ILE A 331 12.47 4.15 -23.41
C ILE A 331 13.73 5.00 -23.37
N SER A 332 14.08 5.61 -24.50
CA SER A 332 15.21 6.52 -24.64
C SER A 332 14.70 7.93 -24.90
N GLY A 333 14.75 8.76 -23.86
CA GLY A 333 14.31 10.17 -23.87
C GLY A 333 15.48 11.13 -23.97
N GLY A 334 15.31 12.19 -24.75
CA GLY A 334 16.29 13.29 -24.88
C GLY A 334 15.71 14.66 -24.54
N GLY A 335 14.39 14.84 -24.72
CA GLY A 335 13.64 16.06 -24.39
C GLY A 335 12.90 15.99 -23.05
N ASP A 336 11.90 16.85 -22.88
CA ASP A 336 11.01 16.85 -21.71
C ASP A 336 10.15 15.58 -21.71
N VAL A 337 10.14 14.88 -20.56
CA VAL A 337 9.41 13.62 -20.39
C VAL A 337 8.53 13.72 -19.15
N ARG A 338 7.22 13.53 -19.32
CA ARG A 338 6.23 13.47 -18.24
C ARG A 338 5.38 12.21 -18.41
N TYR A 339 5.35 11.38 -17.37
CA TYR A 339 4.46 10.22 -17.32
C TYR A 339 3.64 10.24 -16.03
N GLU A 340 2.32 10.35 -16.15
CA GLU A 340 1.39 10.18 -15.04
C GLU A 340 0.70 8.82 -15.13
N GLY A 341 1.35 7.78 -14.61
CA GLY A 341 0.84 6.41 -14.61
C GLY A 341 1.92 5.34 -14.48
N ALA A 342 1.48 4.09 -14.60
CA ALA A 342 2.32 2.91 -14.48
C ALA A 342 2.74 2.33 -15.84
N PHE A 343 3.94 1.73 -15.85
CA PHE A 343 4.48 0.94 -16.95
C PHE A 343 4.69 -0.50 -16.48
N TYR A 344 4.09 -1.45 -17.19
CA TYR A 344 4.13 -2.86 -16.84
C TYR A 344 4.65 -3.72 -18.00
N PHE A 345 5.81 -4.36 -17.79
CA PHE A 345 6.56 -5.16 -18.76
C PHE A 345 7.00 -6.52 -18.15
N PRO A 346 6.04 -7.41 -17.83
CA PRO A 346 6.37 -8.70 -17.21
C PRO A 346 7.23 -9.53 -18.16
N LYS A 347 8.22 -10.24 -17.62
CA LYS A 347 9.16 -11.09 -18.38
C LYS A 347 9.99 -10.37 -19.47
N GLN A 348 10.03 -9.04 -19.50
CA GLN A 348 10.93 -8.26 -20.38
C GLN A 348 11.94 -7.43 -19.59
N THR A 349 13.07 -7.13 -20.22
CA THR A 349 13.99 -6.09 -19.73
C THR A 349 13.47 -4.70 -20.14
N LEU A 350 13.18 -3.83 -19.18
CA LEU A 350 12.93 -2.42 -19.44
C LEU A 350 14.24 -1.64 -19.39
N LEU A 351 14.65 -1.10 -20.54
CA LEU A 351 15.81 -0.22 -20.69
C LEU A 351 15.33 1.23 -20.73
N ILE A 352 15.69 2.00 -19.71
CA ILE A 352 15.42 3.44 -19.66
C ILE A 352 16.75 4.16 -19.87
N SER A 353 16.82 5.07 -20.83
CA SER A 353 18.01 5.89 -21.06
C SER A 353 17.70 7.34 -21.35
N GLY A 354 18.58 8.20 -20.86
CA GLY A 354 18.40 9.66 -20.94
C GLY A 354 17.34 10.19 -19.97
N GLY A 355 17.31 11.52 -19.84
CA GLY A 355 16.42 12.20 -18.92
C GLY A 355 16.50 13.70 -19.14
N GLY A 356 15.40 14.26 -19.65
CA GLY A 356 15.19 15.69 -19.65
C GLY A 356 15.05 16.22 -18.22
N SER A 357 15.34 17.50 -18.03
CA SER A 357 15.00 18.19 -16.80
C SER A 357 13.48 18.32 -16.73
N VAL A 358 12.80 17.38 -16.09
CA VAL A 358 11.35 17.50 -15.88
C VAL A 358 11.10 18.73 -15.00
N ALA A 359 10.56 19.80 -15.59
CA ALA A 359 10.26 21.05 -14.87
C ALA A 359 9.24 20.85 -13.74
N THR A 360 8.42 19.80 -13.82
CA THR A 360 7.42 19.41 -12.80
C THR A 360 7.35 17.89 -12.67
N PRO A 361 7.79 17.29 -11.56
CA PRO A 361 7.67 15.85 -11.33
C PRO A 361 6.21 15.41 -11.40
N SER A 362 5.94 14.29 -12.08
CA SER A 362 4.61 13.67 -12.10
C SER A 362 4.21 13.20 -10.68
N PRO A 363 2.94 13.36 -10.27
CA PRO A 363 2.48 12.86 -8.97
C PRO A 363 2.40 11.32 -8.94
N PHE A 364 2.31 10.66 -10.10
CA PHE A 364 2.25 9.21 -10.20
C PHE A 364 3.14 8.69 -11.33
N THR A 365 4.21 7.99 -11.01
CA THR A 365 5.01 7.22 -11.97
C THR A 365 5.45 5.92 -11.30
N ALA A 366 5.22 4.80 -11.95
CA ALA A 366 5.67 3.50 -11.46
C ALA A 366 6.14 2.59 -12.60
N TYR A 367 7.12 1.74 -12.30
CA TYR A 367 7.72 0.80 -13.24
C TYR A 367 7.70 -0.61 -12.66
N VAL A 368 7.16 -1.54 -13.43
CA VAL A 368 7.20 -2.97 -13.14
C VAL A 368 7.72 -3.69 -14.37
N ALA A 369 8.81 -4.43 -14.23
CA ALA A 369 9.37 -5.22 -15.32
C ALA A 369 10.08 -6.47 -14.80
N ASN A 370 10.51 -7.37 -15.68
CA ASN A 370 11.35 -8.49 -15.26
C ASN A 370 12.70 -8.00 -14.73
N VAL A 371 13.34 -7.16 -15.54
CA VAL A 371 14.62 -6.53 -15.25
C VAL A 371 14.51 -5.05 -15.61
N ILE A 372 14.99 -4.17 -14.75
CA ILE A 372 14.97 -2.72 -14.98
C ILE A 372 16.42 -2.22 -15.06
N LYS A 373 16.78 -1.60 -16.19
CA LYS A 373 18.09 -0.99 -16.37
C LYS A 373 17.93 0.48 -16.73
N TYR A 374 18.40 1.34 -15.84
CA TYR A 374 18.51 2.77 -16.06
C TYR A 374 19.96 3.14 -16.39
N THR A 375 20.16 3.76 -17.55
CA THR A 375 21.50 4.08 -18.05
C THR A 375 21.55 5.52 -18.57
N GLY A 376 22.58 6.27 -18.22
CA GLY A 376 22.71 7.68 -18.63
C GLY A 376 23.32 8.55 -17.54
N GLY A 377 23.27 9.88 -17.70
CA GLY A 377 23.80 10.84 -16.72
C GLY A 377 22.73 11.71 -16.07
N SER A 378 21.47 11.28 -16.07
CA SER A 378 20.30 12.07 -15.68
C SER A 378 19.62 11.58 -14.41
N SER A 379 18.80 12.44 -13.79
CA SER A 379 17.97 12.08 -12.64
C SER A 379 16.58 11.63 -13.09
N LEU A 380 16.08 10.51 -12.54
CA LEU A 380 14.72 10.03 -12.73
C LEU A 380 13.96 10.21 -11.42
N ASN A 381 12.89 11.02 -11.45
CA ASN A 381 12.00 11.20 -10.30
C ASN A 381 10.79 10.29 -10.45
N ILE A 382 10.60 9.41 -9.49
CA ILE A 382 9.53 8.43 -9.38
C ILE A 382 8.76 8.76 -8.11
N ARG A 383 7.46 8.88 -8.23
CA ARG A 383 6.60 9.33 -7.13
C ARG A 383 5.27 8.62 -7.24
N ILE A 384 4.72 8.23 -6.09
CA ILE A 384 3.32 7.84 -5.98
C ILE A 384 2.73 8.70 -4.87
N ASP A 385 1.99 9.73 -5.27
CA ASP A 385 1.27 10.62 -4.38
C ASP A 385 -0.24 10.55 -4.70
N PRO A 386 -1.00 9.75 -3.93
CA PRO A 386 -2.44 9.59 -4.12
C PRO A 386 -3.22 10.89 -3.99
N ASP A 387 -2.72 11.87 -3.24
CA ASP A 387 -3.43 13.13 -2.98
C ASP A 387 -3.19 14.15 -4.10
N ALA A 388 -2.10 13.99 -4.85
CA ALA A 388 -1.69 14.89 -5.93
C ALA A 388 -2.05 14.38 -7.34
N THR A 389 -2.40 13.10 -7.50
CA THR A 389 -2.80 12.53 -8.80
C THR A 389 -4.30 12.39 -8.94
N SER A 390 -4.80 12.56 -10.16
CA SER A 390 -6.19 12.24 -10.52
C SER A 390 -6.31 10.90 -11.27
N VAL A 391 -5.17 10.25 -11.52
CA VAL A 391 -5.08 8.93 -12.14
C VAL A 391 -5.19 7.88 -11.02
N PRO A 392 -6.08 6.87 -11.16
CA PRO A 392 -6.20 5.83 -10.13
C PRO A 392 -4.90 5.04 -10.05
N ILE A 393 -4.42 4.80 -8.84
CA ILE A 393 -3.25 3.97 -8.58
C ILE A 393 -3.73 2.51 -8.46
N PRO A 394 -3.25 1.58 -9.31
CA PRO A 394 -3.60 0.18 -9.20
C PRO A 394 -3.25 -0.41 -7.83
N GLN A 395 -4.18 -1.18 -7.24
CA GLN A 395 -4.04 -1.70 -5.87
C GLN A 395 -2.77 -2.54 -5.65
N GLY A 396 -2.29 -3.22 -6.69
CA GLY A 396 -1.05 -4.01 -6.64
C GLY A 396 0.23 -3.21 -6.32
N PHE A 397 0.18 -1.88 -6.36
CA PHE A 397 1.30 -1.04 -5.92
C PHE A 397 1.33 -0.84 -4.41
N TYR A 398 0.24 -1.04 -3.67
CA TYR A 398 0.27 -0.95 -2.21
C TYR A 398 0.81 -2.26 -1.63
N LYS A 399 1.79 -2.19 -0.72
CA LYS A 399 2.26 -3.36 0.00
C LYS A 399 1.10 -3.97 0.77
N ASN A 400 0.87 -5.27 0.58
CA ASN A 400 0.00 -6.08 1.43
C ASN A 400 0.63 -6.25 2.82
N THR A 401 0.73 -5.17 3.58
CA THR A 401 0.75 -5.30 5.03
C THR A 401 -0.67 -5.69 5.39
N THR A 402 -0.85 -6.83 6.09
CA THR A 402 -2.08 -7.10 6.85
C THR A 402 -2.53 -5.77 7.44
N GLN A 403 -3.71 -5.27 7.05
CA GLN A 403 -4.15 -3.92 7.39
C GLN A 403 -4.01 -3.71 8.89
N GLU A 404 -2.94 -3.03 9.31
CA GLU A 404 -2.73 -2.74 10.72
C GLU A 404 -3.71 -1.63 11.08
N ALA A 405 -4.81 -2.04 11.70
CA ALA A 405 -5.63 -1.14 12.47
C ALA A 405 -4.79 -0.68 13.67
N ARG A 406 -4.75 0.64 13.89
CA ARG A 406 -4.07 1.21 15.05
C ARG A 406 -5.12 1.82 15.97
N LEU A 407 -5.01 1.54 17.26
CA LEU A 407 -5.82 2.19 18.28
C LEU A 407 -5.50 3.70 18.33
N ILE A 408 -6.54 4.51 18.27
CA ILE A 408 -6.49 5.94 18.56
C ILE A 408 -7.09 6.11 19.95
N ARG A 409 -6.29 6.64 20.88
CA ARG A 409 -6.75 6.95 22.25
C ARG A 409 -7.17 8.40 22.36
#